data_AF-A0A2M8QAX5-F1
#
_entry.id   AF-A0A2M8QAX5-F1
#
_cell.length_a   1.000
_cell.length_b   1.000
_cell.length_c   1.000
_cell.angle_alpha   90.00
_cell.angle_beta   90.00
_cell.angle_gamma   90.00
#
_symmetry.space_group_name_H-M   'P 1'
#
loop_
_entity.id
_entity.type
_entity.pdbx_description
1 polymer ?
#
loop_
_entity_poly.entity_id
_entity_poly.type
_entity_poly.pdbx_seq_one_letter_code
_entity_poly.pdbx_strand_id
1 'polypeptide(L)'
;MCCASCRVRSGVIAGIEDYGNKMGIPATSGAMAYDAGDVANPLVYGGCVGIAPVNAHPRPRTLCSPNRSRSVISNAPPKLIGGRSPASRRDGASNPYSGASINSAPHPRCTSHAVSAPGGSTASRVSVRILLARTAAFFVLPLARKSKSAR
;
A
#
# COMPACT_ATOMS: atom_id res chain seq x y z
N MET A 1 -11.35 29.66 -19.01
CA MET A 1 -12.07 28.72 -18.13
C MET A 1 -11.07 28.05 -17.18
N CYS A 2 -10.90 28.59 -15.98
CA CYS A 2 -10.18 27.90 -14.89
C CYS A 2 -11.21 27.07 -14.11
N CYS A 3 -11.46 25.84 -14.55
CA CYS A 3 -12.41 24.95 -13.86
C CYS A 3 -11.67 24.14 -12.78
N ALA A 4 -12.30 23.94 -11.62
CA ALA A 4 -11.72 23.18 -10.50
C ALA A 4 -11.24 21.77 -10.90
N SER A 5 -11.94 21.15 -11.86
CA SER A 5 -11.61 19.86 -12.45
C SER A 5 -10.25 19.83 -13.17
N CYS A 6 -9.83 20.94 -13.81
CA CYS A 6 -8.53 21.01 -14.49
C CYS A 6 -7.36 20.93 -13.50
N ARG A 7 -7.50 21.59 -12.33
CA ARG A 7 -6.49 21.57 -11.26
C ARG A 7 -6.38 20.20 -10.60
N VAL A 8 -7.52 19.57 -10.33
CA VAL A 8 -7.55 18.22 -9.76
C VAL A 8 -6.92 17.23 -10.74
N ARG A 9 -7.29 17.30 -12.02
CA ARG A 9 -6.73 16.43 -13.06
C ARG A 9 -5.21 16.53 -13.14
N SER A 10 -4.65 17.73 -13.26
CA SER A 10 -3.19 17.90 -13.36
C SER A 10 -2.47 17.42 -12.10
N GLY A 11 -3.05 17.64 -10.91
CA GLY A 11 -2.49 17.15 -9.65
C GLY A 11 -2.49 15.64 -9.53
N VAL A 12 -3.58 14.98 -9.95
CA VAL A 12 -3.70 13.51 -9.93
C VAL A 12 -2.73 12.88 -10.93
N ILE A 13 -2.66 13.38 -12.16
CA ILE A 13 -1.74 12.86 -13.19
C ILE A 13 -0.29 12.98 -12.71
N ALA A 14 0.11 14.18 -12.26
CA ALA A 14 1.46 14.40 -11.76
C ALA A 14 1.79 13.49 -10.56
N GLY A 15 0.84 13.27 -9.66
CA GLY A 15 1.03 12.36 -8.52
C GLY A 15 1.19 10.89 -8.92
N ILE A 16 0.38 10.40 -9.86
CA ILE A 16 0.45 9.02 -10.38
C ILE A 16 1.79 8.80 -11.09
N GLU A 17 2.17 9.74 -11.95
CA GLU A 17 3.43 9.70 -12.68
C GLU A 17 4.63 9.71 -11.73
N ASP A 18 4.67 10.66 -10.80
CA ASP A 18 5.75 10.75 -9.81
C ASP A 18 5.88 9.49 -8.97
N TYR A 19 4.76 8.92 -8.52
CA TYR A 19 4.77 7.74 -7.68
C TYR A 19 5.20 6.50 -8.47
N GLY A 20 4.63 6.28 -9.66
CA GLY A 20 4.99 5.20 -10.57
C GLY A 20 6.47 5.24 -10.94
N ASN A 21 6.97 6.41 -11.32
CA ASN A 21 8.37 6.63 -11.69
C ASN A 21 9.33 6.37 -10.52
N LYS A 22 8.99 6.84 -9.30
CA LYS A 22 9.79 6.57 -8.09
C LYS A 22 9.75 5.09 -7.65
N MET A 23 8.67 4.38 -7.99
CA MET A 23 8.52 2.95 -7.72
C MET A 23 9.17 2.06 -8.77
N GLY A 24 9.29 2.53 -10.01
CA GLY A 24 9.67 1.73 -11.17
C GLY A 24 8.52 0.88 -11.73
N ILE A 25 7.26 1.29 -11.49
CA ILE A 25 6.06 0.57 -11.97
C ILE A 25 5.39 1.44 -13.04
N PRO A 26 5.37 1.01 -14.32
CA PRO A 26 4.78 1.79 -15.40
C PRO A 26 3.24 1.73 -15.35
N ALA A 27 2.60 2.87 -15.59
CA ALA A 27 1.17 2.91 -15.86
C ALA A 27 0.92 2.45 -17.32
N THR A 28 0.34 1.27 -17.50
CA THR A 28 0.16 0.65 -18.83
C THR A 28 -1.13 1.06 -19.53
N SER A 29 -2.16 1.44 -18.78
CA SER A 29 -3.45 1.88 -19.32
C SER A 29 -4.21 2.72 -18.29
N GLY A 30 -5.09 3.59 -18.77
CA GLY A 30 -5.98 4.42 -17.95
C GLY A 30 -7.01 5.14 -18.81
N ALA A 31 -8.15 5.49 -18.22
CA ALA A 31 -9.21 6.26 -18.85
C ALA A 31 -9.59 7.46 -17.97
N MET A 32 -10.01 8.55 -18.61
CA MET A 32 -10.54 9.73 -17.93
C MET A 32 -11.93 10.02 -18.48
N ALA A 33 -12.91 10.14 -17.60
CA ALA A 33 -14.26 10.54 -17.91
C ALA A 33 -14.61 11.81 -17.12
N TYR A 34 -15.41 12.68 -17.71
CA TYR A 34 -15.89 13.91 -17.06
C TYR A 34 -17.41 13.89 -17.05
N ASP A 35 -17.98 13.95 -15.86
CA ASP A 35 -19.40 14.15 -15.61
C ASP A 35 -19.59 15.37 -14.70
N ALA A 36 -20.69 16.10 -14.88
CA ALA A 36 -21.09 17.20 -14.01
C ALA A 36 -21.32 16.74 -12.56
N GLY A 37 -21.72 15.48 -12.36
CA GLY A 37 -21.87 14.87 -11.03
C GLY A 37 -20.56 14.74 -10.24
N ASP A 38 -19.42 14.63 -10.93
CA ASP A 38 -18.11 14.34 -10.31
C ASP A 38 -17.29 15.60 -10.02
N VAL A 39 -17.83 16.79 -10.27
CA VAL A 39 -17.12 18.07 -10.06
C VAL A 39 -16.89 18.35 -8.57
N ALA A 40 -17.85 17.97 -7.72
CA ALA A 40 -17.77 18.15 -6.27
C ALA A 40 -16.96 17.03 -5.58
N ASN A 41 -16.98 15.81 -6.14
CA ASN A 41 -16.30 14.65 -5.59
C ASN A 41 -15.62 13.85 -6.71
N PRO A 42 -14.35 14.16 -7.04
CA PRO A 42 -13.64 13.49 -8.11
C PRO A 42 -13.29 12.05 -7.75
N LEU A 43 -13.55 11.11 -8.66
CA LEU A 43 -13.23 9.69 -8.50
C LEU A 43 -11.84 9.36 -9.08
N VAL A 44 -11.02 8.64 -8.31
CA VAL A 44 -9.69 8.17 -8.75
C VAL A 44 -9.55 6.68 -8.44
N TYR A 45 -9.37 5.87 -9.49
CA TYR A 45 -9.19 4.42 -9.37
C TYR A 45 -7.77 4.02 -9.80
N GLY A 46 -7.15 3.10 -9.05
CA GLY A 46 -5.81 2.56 -9.34
C GLY A 46 -5.77 1.06 -9.13
N GLY A 47 -5.31 0.32 -10.14
CA GLY A 47 -5.09 -1.12 -10.10
C GLY A 47 -3.62 -1.46 -10.34
N CYS A 48 -3.12 -2.50 -9.68
CA CYS A 48 -1.75 -3.01 -9.85
C CYS A 48 -1.80 -4.50 -10.19
N VAL A 49 -1.05 -4.91 -11.21
CA VAL A 49 -0.89 -6.32 -11.62
C VAL A 49 0.58 -6.71 -11.49
N GLY A 50 0.85 -7.89 -10.96
CA GLY A 50 2.20 -8.41 -10.79
C GLY A 50 2.23 -9.93 -10.81
N ILE A 51 3.36 -10.50 -11.27
CA ILE A 51 3.55 -11.95 -11.36
C ILE A 51 4.18 -12.45 -10.06
N ALA A 52 3.66 -13.55 -9.52
CA ALA A 52 4.21 -14.22 -8.35
C ALA A 52 4.36 -15.73 -8.63
N PRO A 53 5.35 -16.40 -8.03
CA PRO A 53 5.53 -17.84 -8.19
C PRO A 53 4.31 -18.62 -7.69
N VAL A 54 4.00 -19.71 -8.38
CA VAL A 54 2.90 -20.62 -8.03
C VAL A 54 3.13 -21.16 -6.61
N ASN A 55 2.06 -21.26 -5.81
CA ASN A 55 2.08 -21.65 -4.40
C ASN A 55 2.74 -20.68 -3.41
N ALA A 56 3.11 -19.47 -3.85
CA ALA A 56 3.66 -18.45 -2.97
C ALA A 56 2.60 -17.49 -2.40
N HIS A 57 1.29 -17.76 -2.53
CA HIS A 57 0.24 -16.86 -2.04
C HIS A 57 0.34 -16.68 -0.51
N PRO A 58 0.62 -15.46 -0.01
CA PRO A 58 0.65 -15.22 1.42
C PRO A 58 -0.77 -15.29 1.96
N ARG A 59 -1.07 -16.24 2.83
CA ARG A 59 -2.30 -16.20 3.61
C ARG A 59 -2.02 -15.39 4.87
N PRO A 60 -2.80 -14.33 5.15
CA PRO A 60 -2.72 -13.73 6.47
C PRO A 60 -2.99 -14.84 7.48
N ARG A 61 -2.04 -15.07 8.40
CA ARG A 61 -2.35 -15.87 9.58
C ARG A 61 -3.32 -15.04 10.40
N THR A 62 -4.60 -15.24 10.16
CA THR A 62 -5.64 -14.71 11.04
C THR A 62 -5.29 -15.23 12.44
N LEU A 63 -5.00 -14.31 13.36
CA LEU A 63 -4.82 -14.63 14.79
C LEU A 63 -6.15 -15.10 15.43
N CYS A 64 -7.21 -15.22 14.64
CA CYS A 64 -8.51 -15.76 15.03
C CYS A 64 -8.54 -17.30 15.05
N SER A 65 -7.50 -17.94 15.60
CA SER A 65 -7.60 -19.32 16.09
C SER A 65 -7.05 -19.34 17.51
N PRO A 66 -7.92 -19.30 18.54
CA PRO A 66 -7.50 -19.25 19.94
C PRO A 66 -6.74 -20.50 20.41
N ASN A 67 -6.74 -21.59 19.63
CA ASN A 67 -6.36 -22.91 20.12
C ASN A 67 -5.36 -23.67 19.23
N ARG A 68 -4.54 -22.98 18.44
CA ARG A 68 -3.32 -23.61 17.90
C ARG A 68 -2.14 -23.15 18.73
N SER A 69 -1.83 -23.95 19.74
CA SER A 69 -0.64 -23.96 20.59
C SER A 69 0.65 -24.01 19.77
N ARG A 70 0.95 -22.95 19.02
CA ARG A 70 2.32 -22.53 18.80
C ARG A 70 2.57 -21.43 19.80
N SER A 71 3.33 -21.81 20.82
CA SER A 71 3.97 -20.94 21.79
C SER A 71 4.18 -19.55 21.22
N VAL A 72 3.35 -18.62 21.69
CA VAL A 72 3.66 -17.19 21.70
C VAL A 72 4.73 -17.00 22.78
N ILE A 73 5.88 -17.66 22.62
CA ILE A 73 7.16 -17.28 23.25
C ILE A 73 7.98 -16.57 22.17
N SER A 74 7.32 -15.70 21.42
CA SER A 74 7.99 -14.62 20.75
C SER A 74 7.19 -13.38 21.07
N ASN A 75 7.53 -12.71 22.17
CA ASN A 75 7.20 -11.31 22.43
C ASN A 75 7.77 -10.37 21.36
N ALA A 76 8.31 -10.90 20.25
CA ALA A 76 8.71 -10.14 19.09
C ALA A 76 7.44 -9.65 18.40
N PRO A 77 7.15 -8.33 18.44
CA PRO A 77 6.07 -7.79 17.64
C PRO A 77 6.27 -8.15 16.17
N PRO A 78 5.19 -8.26 15.38
CA PRO A 78 5.31 -8.43 13.93
C PRO A 78 6.27 -7.37 13.40
N LYS A 79 7.30 -7.81 12.66
CA LYS A 79 8.31 -6.90 12.11
C LYS A 79 7.62 -5.98 11.11
N LEU A 80 7.40 -4.73 11.51
CA LEU A 80 6.92 -3.68 10.62
C LEU A 80 8.09 -3.27 9.70
N ILE A 81 7.96 -3.49 8.40
CA ILE A 81 8.95 -3.11 7.40
C ILE A 81 8.35 -1.98 6.58
N GLY A 82 8.87 -0.76 6.73
CA GLY A 82 8.28 0.42 6.12
C GLY A 82 9.03 1.71 6.45
N GLY A 83 8.45 2.83 6.02
CA GLY A 83 8.89 4.16 6.48
C GLY A 83 8.60 4.37 7.98
N ARG A 84 9.20 5.42 8.55
CA ARG A 84 8.95 5.81 9.93
C ARG A 84 7.57 6.47 10.04
N SER A 85 6.71 5.96 10.93
CA SER A 85 5.49 6.68 11.33
C SER A 85 5.90 7.97 12.05
N PRO A 86 5.43 9.16 11.62
CA PRO A 86 5.83 10.41 12.27
C PRO A 86 5.27 10.47 13.69
N ALA A 87 6.11 10.81 14.67
CA ALA A 87 5.69 10.87 16.08
C ALA A 87 4.73 12.03 16.38
N SER A 88 4.80 13.13 15.61
CA SER A 88 4.00 14.35 15.79
C SER A 88 3.06 14.68 14.62
N ARG A 89 3.25 14.05 13.46
CA ARG A 89 2.40 14.18 12.27
C ARG A 89 1.55 12.94 12.08
N ARG A 90 0.27 13.08 12.39
CA ARG A 90 -0.77 12.07 12.16
C ARG A 90 -1.18 12.07 10.68
N ASP A 91 -0.25 11.73 9.79
CA ASP A 91 -0.49 11.69 8.34
C ASP A 91 -1.60 10.69 8.03
N GLY A 92 -2.72 11.18 7.49
CA GLY A 92 -3.89 10.36 7.17
C GLY A 92 -4.66 9.78 8.36
N ALA A 93 -4.46 10.28 9.59
CA ALA A 93 -5.12 9.68 10.76
C ALA A 93 -6.64 9.82 10.76
N SER A 94 -7.17 10.89 10.14
CA SER A 94 -8.62 11.08 9.96
C SER A 94 -9.14 10.46 8.67
N ASN A 95 -8.28 9.84 7.83
CA ASN A 95 -8.66 9.25 6.55
C ASN A 95 -9.82 8.24 6.65
N PRO A 96 -9.87 7.28 7.60
CA PRO A 96 -10.98 6.32 7.65
C PRO A 96 -12.34 6.98 7.92
N TYR A 97 -12.36 8.11 8.62
CA TYR A 97 -13.59 8.86 8.88
C TYR A 97 -13.91 9.81 7.72
N SER A 98 -12.90 10.49 7.17
CA SER A 98 -13.06 11.44 6.07
C SER A 98 -13.31 10.77 4.72
N GLY A 99 -12.87 9.53 4.53
CA GLY A 99 -13.16 8.74 3.32
C GLY A 99 -14.53 8.08 3.36
N ALA A 100 -15.15 7.97 4.54
CA ALA A 100 -16.50 7.46 4.73
C ALA A 100 -17.57 8.57 4.69
N SER A 101 -17.17 9.85 4.73
CA SER A 101 -18.11 10.96 4.63
C SER A 101 -18.57 11.15 3.18
N ILE A 102 -19.88 11.38 3.00
CA ILE A 102 -20.52 11.56 1.69
C ILE A 102 -19.96 12.72 0.87
N ASN A 103 -19.40 13.73 1.55
CA ASN A 103 -18.84 14.92 0.94
C ASN A 103 -17.47 15.19 1.54
N SER A 104 -16.60 15.81 0.73
CA SER A 104 -15.36 16.40 1.23
C SER A 104 -15.66 17.31 2.43
N ALA A 105 -14.99 17.08 3.57
CA ALA A 105 -15.26 17.83 4.79
C ALA A 105 -15.09 19.35 4.54
N PRO A 106 -16.04 20.21 4.95
CA PRO A 106 -16.01 21.64 4.65
C PRO A 106 -14.92 22.40 5.42
N HIS A 107 -14.27 21.77 6.40
CA HIS A 107 -13.29 22.42 7.28
C HIS A 107 -11.84 22.10 6.88
N PRO A 108 -10.98 23.11 6.62
CA PRO A 108 -9.61 22.93 6.09
C PRO A 108 -8.65 22.18 7.04
N ARG A 109 -8.95 22.18 8.34
CA ARG A 109 -8.22 21.34 9.32
C ARG A 109 -8.50 19.85 9.12
N CYS A 110 -9.72 19.46 8.76
CA CYS A 110 -10.08 18.05 8.58
C CYS A 110 -9.51 17.47 7.29
N THR A 111 -9.45 18.26 6.22
CA THR A 111 -8.95 17.83 4.90
C THR A 111 -7.45 17.56 4.91
N SER A 112 -6.66 18.41 5.58
CA SER A 112 -5.19 18.30 5.56
C SER A 112 -4.66 17.13 6.40
N HIS A 113 -5.38 16.72 7.46
CA HIS A 113 -5.02 15.57 8.31
C HIS A 113 -5.49 14.23 7.73
N ALA A 114 -6.41 14.24 6.76
CA ALA A 114 -6.92 13.05 6.10
C ALA A 114 -6.01 12.59 4.96
N VAL A 115 -5.22 13.49 4.36
CA VAL A 115 -4.32 13.17 3.25
C VAL A 115 -3.03 12.54 3.78
N SER A 116 -2.66 11.39 3.20
CA SER A 116 -1.34 10.77 3.42
C SER A 116 -0.36 11.16 2.31
N ALA A 117 0.89 11.44 2.68
CA ALA A 117 1.96 11.70 1.72
C ALA A 117 2.74 10.41 1.43
N PRO A 118 2.65 9.81 0.23
CA PRO A 118 3.36 8.58 -0.10
C PRO A 118 4.84 8.82 -0.42
N GLY A 119 5.73 7.97 0.11
CA GLY A 119 7.16 7.97 -0.21
C GLY A 119 7.51 6.87 -1.23
N GLY A 120 7.51 7.20 -2.52
CA GLY A 120 7.75 6.22 -3.60
C GLY A 120 9.08 5.47 -3.50
N SER A 121 10.18 6.15 -3.13
CA SER A 121 11.48 5.50 -2.95
C SER A 121 11.52 4.52 -1.77
N THR A 122 10.85 4.87 -0.66
CA THR A 122 10.70 3.99 0.50
C THR A 122 9.87 2.76 0.16
N ALA A 123 8.75 2.96 -0.54
CA ALA A 123 7.90 1.87 -0.98
C ALA A 123 8.63 0.93 -1.96
N SER A 124 9.45 1.45 -2.88
CA SER A 124 10.26 0.63 -3.80
C SER A 124 11.26 -0.25 -3.04
N ARG A 125 11.99 0.32 -2.07
CA ARG A 125 12.93 -0.42 -1.21
C ARG A 125 12.24 -1.51 -0.39
N VAL A 126 11.02 -1.25 0.11
CA VAL A 126 10.23 -2.24 0.85
C VAL A 126 9.80 -3.38 -0.08
N SER A 127 9.31 -3.07 -1.28
CA SER A 127 8.93 -4.08 -2.28
C SER A 127 10.10 -4.99 -2.66
N VAL A 128 11.28 -4.43 -2.92
CA VAL A 128 12.50 -5.20 -3.22
C VAL A 128 12.89 -6.09 -2.03
N ARG A 129 12.83 -5.58 -0.81
CA ARG A 129 13.12 -6.37 0.40
C ARG A 129 12.15 -7.51 0.62
N ILE A 130 10.85 -7.28 0.42
CA ILE A 130 9.83 -8.32 0.52
C ILE A 130 10.06 -9.39 -0.54
N LEU A 131 10.32 -8.99 -1.78
CA LEU A 131 10.59 -9.93 -2.86
C LEU A 131 11.84 -10.76 -2.56
N LEU A 132 12.96 -10.12 -2.25
CA LEU A 132 14.22 -10.80 -1.91
C LEU A 132 14.06 -11.78 -0.74
N ALA A 133 13.38 -11.36 0.33
CA ALA A 133 13.12 -12.24 1.48
C ALA A 133 12.32 -13.50 1.09
N ARG A 134 11.40 -13.37 0.13
CA ARG A 134 10.58 -14.49 -0.37
C ARG A 134 11.35 -15.39 -1.32
N THR A 135 12.15 -14.83 -2.21
CA THR A 135 13.02 -15.62 -3.10
C THR A 135 14.08 -16.38 -2.29
N ALA A 136 14.66 -15.75 -1.28
CA ALA A 136 15.58 -16.41 -0.35
C ALA A 136 14.89 -17.52 0.45
N ALA A 137 13.68 -17.30 0.96
CA ALA A 137 12.92 -18.34 1.63
C ALA A 137 12.61 -19.52 0.69
N PHE A 138 12.33 -19.27 -0.59
CA PHE A 138 12.12 -20.32 -1.59
C PHE A 138 13.38 -21.16 -1.85
N PHE A 139 14.57 -20.55 -1.84
CA PHE A 139 15.82 -21.24 -2.12
C PHE A 139 16.43 -21.95 -0.89
N VAL A 140 16.25 -21.39 0.32
CA VAL A 140 16.83 -21.92 1.56
C VAL A 140 16.00 -23.06 2.16
N LEU A 141 14.66 -23.04 2.03
CA LEU A 141 13.81 -24.12 2.56
C LEU A 141 14.06 -25.52 1.97
N PRO A 142 14.29 -25.72 0.64
CA PRO A 142 14.54 -27.05 0.11
C PRO A 142 15.89 -27.65 0.54
N LEU A 143 16.92 -26.83 0.79
CA LEU A 143 18.21 -27.29 1.31
C LEU A 143 18.10 -27.81 2.75
N ALA A 144 17.30 -27.15 3.59
CA ALA A 144 17.08 -27.57 4.97
C ALA A 144 16.24 -28.87 5.10
N ARG A 145 15.44 -29.24 4.08
CA ARG A 145 14.72 -30.52 4.07
C ARG A 145 15.59 -31.70 3.66
N LYS A 146 16.59 -31.49 2.80
CA LYS A 146 17.46 -32.57 2.31
C LYS A 146 18.43 -33.08 3.39
N SER A 147 18.80 -32.25 4.38
CA SER A 147 19.71 -32.68 5.46
C SER A 147 19.03 -33.43 6.61
N LYS A 148 17.69 -33.53 6.65
CA LYS A 148 16.96 -34.24 7.73
C LYS A 148 16.44 -35.62 7.32
N SER A 149 16.62 -36.03 6.06
CA SER A 149 16.20 -37.34 5.56
C SER A 149 17.35 -38.35 5.42
N ALA A 150 18.53 -38.04 5.97
CA ALA A 150 19.73 -38.88 5.92
C ALA A 150 20.21 -39.29 7.34
N ARG A 151 19.29 -39.37 8.31
CA ARG A 151 19.52 -39.99 9.62
C ARG A 151 18.35 -40.88 9.98
#